data_AF-A0A650MED8-F1
#
_entry.id   AF-A0A650MED8-F1
#
_cell.length_a   1.000
_cell.length_b   1.000
_cell.length_c   1.000
_cell.angle_alpha   90.00
_cell.angle_beta   90.00
_cell.angle_gamma   90.00
#
_symmetry.space_group_name_H-M   'P 1'
#
loop_
_entity.id
_entity.type
_entity.pdbx_description
1 polymer ?
#
loop_
_entity_poly.entity_id
_entity_poly.type
_entity_poly.pdbx_seq_one_letter_code
_entity_poly.pdbx_strand_id
1 'polypeptide(L)'
;MVNIKKIILFLMTFLIIFNINISPSYSDVKKNYDVEAKQDLLILMLSYPKHITNIEKEDNKIYCVFKSGKKILYDDKLEKTQEEKFANSDLQDVLEEYYPLNKNTVLMDKDFNPGRCRNYALLEEVYGNSKQKIEKNLVNLKCGYANYQFNSCNSANIALDNALKELLELSKTDGKISNILYPGSGTFNYRLISGTNRLSPHSFGIAIDLKSDKKDYWKWSSKENGEKRINEYPEELVKVFEENNFIWGGKWGYFDILHFEYRPEIILKAKFFSEYDENNKWYEGAPTDDEYTKKCIEIIENALE
;
A
#
# COMPACT_ATOMS: atom_id res chain seq x y z
N MET A 1 -28.20 39.05 -13.38
CA MET A 1 -28.37 37.60 -13.69
C MET A 1 -27.42 37.28 -14.84
N VAL A 2 -26.42 36.40 -14.78
CA VAL A 2 -25.96 35.40 -13.81
C VAL A 2 -24.44 35.42 -13.86
N ASN A 3 -23.84 35.28 -12.68
CA ASN A 3 -22.41 35.28 -12.41
C ASN A 3 -21.86 33.88 -12.73
N ILE A 4 -20.99 33.72 -13.74
CA ILE A 4 -20.32 32.44 -14.02
C ILE A 4 -18.87 32.56 -13.60
N LYS A 5 -18.61 32.16 -12.35
CA LYS A 5 -17.27 31.80 -11.89
C LYS A 5 -16.79 30.62 -12.72
N LYS A 6 -15.77 30.83 -13.56
CA LYS A 6 -14.97 29.73 -14.10
C LYS A 6 -14.22 29.08 -12.94
N ILE A 7 -14.72 27.94 -12.49
CA ILE A 7 -13.99 27.03 -11.61
C ILE A 7 -12.90 26.41 -12.48
N ILE A 8 -11.65 26.86 -12.28
CA ILE A 8 -10.48 26.18 -12.82
C ILE A 8 -10.26 24.96 -11.93
N LEU A 9 -10.66 23.80 -12.43
CA LEU A 9 -10.40 22.50 -11.81
C LEU A 9 -8.95 22.13 -12.14
N PHE A 10 -8.01 22.41 -11.23
CA PHE A 10 -6.62 22.01 -11.38
C PHE A 10 -6.52 20.50 -11.08
N LEU A 11 -6.71 19.67 -12.10
CA LEU A 11 -6.40 18.24 -12.06
C LEU A 11 -4.90 18.09 -12.32
N MET A 12 -4.09 18.21 -11.27
CA MET A 12 -2.69 17.79 -11.31
C MET A 12 -2.63 16.28 -11.16
N THR A 13 -2.71 15.57 -12.28
CA THR A 13 -2.16 14.20 -12.40
C THR A 13 -0.65 14.33 -12.49
N PHE A 14 0.03 14.18 -11.36
CA PHE A 14 1.48 13.98 -11.35
C PHE A 14 1.77 12.52 -11.72
N LEU A 15 1.97 12.28 -13.02
CA LEU A 15 2.72 11.13 -13.49
C LEU A 15 4.20 11.54 -13.44
N ILE A 16 4.82 11.37 -12.28
CA ILE A 16 6.27 11.48 -12.17
C ILE A 16 6.82 10.08 -12.43
N ILE A 17 7.19 9.83 -13.69
CA ILE A 17 8.03 8.69 -14.04
C ILE A 17 9.47 9.10 -13.72
N PHE A 18 9.87 8.91 -12.47
CA PHE A 18 11.27 8.90 -12.11
C PHE A 18 11.83 7.52 -12.47
N ASN A 19 12.54 7.42 -13.59
CA ASN A 19 13.42 6.28 -13.87
C ASN A 19 14.64 6.40 -12.95
N ILE A 20 14.48 6.00 -11.68
CA ILE A 20 15.63 5.69 -10.82
C ILE A 20 15.78 4.18 -10.85
N ASN A 21 16.83 3.70 -11.50
CA ASN A 21 17.31 2.34 -11.30
C ASN A 21 17.97 2.28 -9.90
N ILE A 22 17.15 2.26 -8.85
CA ILE A 22 17.59 1.86 -7.52
C ILE A 22 17.38 0.35 -7.47
N SER A 23 18.46 -0.42 -7.40
CA SER A 23 18.38 -1.77 -6.84
C SER A 23 18.44 -1.60 -5.33
N PRO A 24 17.34 -1.74 -4.57
CA PRO A 24 17.42 -1.55 -3.13
C PRO A 24 18.11 -2.77 -2.52
N SER A 25 19.33 -2.57 -2.00
CA SER A 25 19.85 -3.41 -0.93
C SER A 25 19.36 -2.82 0.40
N TYR A 26 18.60 -3.59 1.17
CA TYR A 26 18.15 -3.16 2.50
C TYR A 26 19.34 -2.96 3.44
N SER A 27 19.35 -1.85 4.17
CA SER A 27 20.35 -1.57 5.21
C SER A 27 19.98 -2.27 6.52
N ASP A 28 20.87 -3.12 7.05
CA ASP A 28 20.72 -3.75 8.37
C ASP A 28 21.00 -2.79 9.55
N VAL A 29 21.22 -1.48 9.28
CA VAL A 29 21.50 -0.49 10.33
C VAL A 29 20.23 -0.19 11.12
N LYS A 30 20.27 -0.47 12.43
CA LYS A 30 19.16 -0.18 13.34
C LYS A 30 18.97 1.33 13.50
N LYS A 31 17.86 1.85 12.96
CA LYS A 31 17.48 3.27 13.08
C LYS A 31 17.16 3.63 14.54
N ASN A 32 17.45 4.86 14.93
CA ASN A 32 16.88 5.44 16.14
C ASN A 32 15.35 5.56 15.95
N TYR A 33 14.60 5.20 16.99
CA TYR A 33 13.14 5.33 17.02
C TYR A 33 12.64 6.69 16.50
N ASP A 34 13.26 7.80 16.93
CA ASP A 34 12.81 9.14 16.54
C ASP A 34 12.94 9.38 15.03
N VAL A 35 13.99 8.83 14.41
CA VAL A 35 14.19 8.91 12.96
C VAL A 35 13.16 8.08 12.23
N GLU A 36 12.94 6.84 12.67
CA GLU A 36 11.95 5.95 12.06
C GLU A 36 10.53 6.49 12.20
N ALA A 37 10.17 7.01 13.36
CA ALA A 37 8.88 7.66 13.59
C ALA A 37 8.66 8.84 12.64
N LYS A 38 9.66 9.72 12.49
CA LYS A 38 9.56 10.85 11.54
C LYS A 38 9.41 10.38 10.10
N GLN A 39 10.17 9.37 9.68
CA GLN A 39 10.07 8.77 8.35
C GLN A 39 8.68 8.17 8.10
N ASP A 40 8.17 7.36 9.03
CA ASP A 40 6.86 6.75 8.93
C ASP A 40 5.73 7.78 8.84
N LEU A 41 5.77 8.81 9.70
CA LEU A 41 4.78 9.89 9.70
C LEU A 41 4.81 10.66 8.38
N LEU A 42 6.00 10.93 7.84
CA LEU A 42 6.14 11.56 6.53
C LEU A 42 5.52 10.69 5.44
N ILE A 43 5.81 9.39 5.41
CA ILE A 43 5.21 8.46 4.45
C ILE A 43 3.70 8.41 4.59
N LEU A 44 3.15 8.37 5.80
CA LEU A 44 1.71 8.40 6.02
C LEU A 44 1.08 9.68 5.45
N MET A 45 1.66 10.85 5.71
CA MET A 45 1.16 12.11 5.14
C MET A 45 1.23 12.14 3.61
N LEU A 46 2.34 11.67 3.02
CA LEU A 46 2.51 11.61 1.56
C LEU A 46 1.57 10.58 0.90
N SER A 47 1.25 9.50 1.60
CA SER A 47 0.37 8.43 1.11
C SER A 47 -1.10 8.82 1.16
N TYR A 48 -1.46 9.71 2.08
CA TYR A 48 -2.84 10.11 2.35
C TYR A 48 -3.00 11.64 2.38
N PRO A 49 -2.56 12.38 1.35
CA PRO A 49 -2.35 13.84 1.43
C PRO A 49 -3.63 14.67 1.55
N LYS A 50 -4.77 14.07 1.20
CA LYS A 50 -6.11 14.69 1.35
C LYS A 50 -6.81 14.29 2.65
N HIS A 51 -6.23 13.36 3.40
CA HIS A 51 -6.83 12.75 4.58
C HIS A 51 -6.06 13.11 5.85
N ILE A 52 -4.73 13.01 5.87
CA ILE A 52 -3.91 13.38 7.04
C ILE A 52 -3.49 14.84 6.90
N THR A 53 -3.77 15.64 7.93
CA THR A 53 -3.58 17.10 7.89
C THR A 53 -2.61 17.62 8.92
N ASN A 54 -2.38 16.88 10.01
CA ASN A 54 -1.47 17.29 11.07
C ASN A 54 -0.91 16.07 11.82
N ILE A 55 0.18 16.28 12.55
CA ILE A 55 0.70 15.34 13.55
C ILE A 55 0.56 15.99 14.92
N GLU A 56 0.16 15.21 15.91
CA GLU A 56 0.09 15.67 17.30
C GLU A 56 0.81 14.70 18.22
N LYS A 57 1.53 15.25 19.19
CA LYS A 57 2.20 14.51 20.26
C LYS A 57 1.52 14.85 21.58
N GLU A 58 0.96 13.85 22.23
CA GLU A 58 0.36 13.94 23.56
C GLU A 58 1.12 13.01 24.49
N ASP A 59 1.81 13.57 25.50
CA ASP A 59 2.75 12.85 26.35
C ASP A 59 3.80 12.07 25.51
N ASN A 60 3.80 10.74 25.62
CA ASN A 60 4.70 9.84 24.89
C ASN A 60 4.04 9.19 23.66
N LYS A 61 2.86 9.66 23.24
CA LYS A 61 2.10 9.11 22.11
C LYS A 61 2.03 10.10 20.96
N ILE A 62 2.17 9.57 19.76
CA ILE A 62 2.11 10.35 18.52
C ILE A 62 0.84 9.94 17.76
N TYR A 63 0.16 10.91 17.17
CA TYR A 63 -1.09 10.70 16.44
C TYR A 63 -1.03 11.35 15.05
N CYS A 64 -1.52 10.63 14.05
CA CYS A 64 -1.92 11.24 12.78
C CYS A 64 -3.32 11.84 12.94
N VAL A 65 -3.45 13.14 12.67
CA VAL A 65 -4.72 13.86 12.71
C VAL A 65 -5.30 13.93 11.31
N PHE A 66 -6.50 13.38 11.16
CA PHE A 66 -7.23 13.36 9.91
C PHE A 66 -8.05 14.62 9.73
N LYS A 67 -8.36 14.95 8.48
CA LYS A 67 -9.21 16.08 8.08
C LYS A 67 -10.59 16.06 8.75
N SER A 68 -11.08 14.87 9.12
CA SER A 68 -12.33 14.69 9.88
C SER A 68 -12.23 15.10 11.35
N GLY A 69 -11.02 15.35 11.86
CA GLY A 69 -10.69 15.54 13.27
C GLY A 69 -10.35 14.24 14.01
N LYS A 70 -10.49 13.07 13.37
CA LYS A 70 -10.12 11.78 13.96
C LYS A 70 -8.60 11.74 14.19
N LYS A 71 -8.18 11.30 15.38
CA LYS A 71 -6.78 11.00 15.69
C LYS A 71 -6.57 9.49 15.64
N ILE A 72 -5.57 9.04 14.89
CA ILE A 72 -5.16 7.62 14.86
C ILE A 72 -3.77 7.52 15.45
N LEU A 73 -3.62 6.65 16.45
CA LEU A 73 -2.36 6.42 17.16
C LEU A 73 -1.30 5.87 16.20
N TYR A 74 -0.13 6.48 16.22
CA TYR A 74 1.03 6.00 15.49
C TYR A 74 1.63 4.76 16.14
N ASP A 75 2.01 4.86 17.41
CA ASP A 75 2.72 3.80 18.16
C ASP A 75 2.21 3.76 19.61
N ASP A 76 1.76 2.58 20.06
CA ASP A 76 1.32 2.34 21.44
C ASP A 76 2.44 1.97 22.42
N LYS A 77 3.66 1.78 21.93
CA LYS A 77 4.88 1.41 22.68
C LYS A 77 4.88 0.01 23.28
N LEU A 78 3.95 -0.85 22.88
CA LEU A 78 3.88 -2.22 23.38
C LEU A 78 4.71 -3.15 22.49
N GLU A 79 5.47 -4.05 23.12
CA GLU A 79 6.02 -5.21 22.42
C GLU A 79 4.89 -6.18 22.09
N LYS A 80 4.56 -6.30 20.80
CA LYS A 80 3.49 -7.18 20.30
C LYS A 80 4.06 -8.40 19.59
N THR A 81 3.45 -9.56 19.82
CA THR A 81 3.62 -10.73 18.96
C THR A 81 3.00 -10.48 17.57
N GLN A 82 3.36 -11.29 16.56
CA GLN A 82 2.74 -11.17 15.23
C GLN A 82 1.22 -11.33 15.25
N GLU A 83 0.71 -12.21 16.12
CA GLU A 83 -0.73 -12.46 16.24
C GLU A 83 -1.46 -11.24 16.80
N GLU A 84 -0.85 -10.57 17.78
CA GLU A 84 -1.36 -9.31 18.35
C GLU A 84 -1.30 -8.18 17.33
N LYS A 85 -0.20 -8.04 16.58
CA LYS A 85 -0.09 -7.06 15.47
C LYS A 85 -1.19 -7.29 14.44
N PHE A 86 -1.41 -8.53 14.01
CA PHE A 86 -2.50 -8.83 13.08
C PHE A 86 -3.88 -8.50 13.67
N ALA A 87 -4.10 -8.71 14.96
CA ALA A 87 -5.39 -8.47 15.60
C ALA A 87 -5.68 -6.98 15.84
N ASN A 88 -4.68 -6.21 16.28
CA ASN A 88 -4.84 -4.84 16.76
C ASN A 88 -3.57 -3.99 16.53
N SER A 89 -3.17 -3.82 15.27
CA SER A 89 -2.01 -3.01 14.90
C SER A 89 -2.28 -1.51 15.07
N ASP A 90 -1.30 -0.78 15.58
CA ASP A 90 -1.18 0.68 15.35
C ASP A 90 -0.57 0.97 13.97
N LEU A 91 -0.20 2.23 13.67
CA LEU A 91 0.36 2.58 12.37
C LEU A 91 1.84 2.20 12.25
N GLN A 92 2.57 2.15 13.37
CA GLN A 92 3.97 1.74 13.42
C GLN A 92 4.07 0.24 13.09
N ASP A 93 3.23 -0.60 13.70
CA ASP A 93 3.14 -2.04 13.39
C ASP A 93 2.89 -2.33 11.90
N VAL A 94 2.17 -1.42 11.20
CA VAL A 94 1.88 -1.55 9.76
C VAL A 94 3.11 -1.31 8.90
N LEU A 95 4.01 -0.44 9.35
CA LEU A 95 5.19 0.02 8.61
C LEU A 95 6.49 -0.64 9.07
N GLU A 96 6.48 -1.39 10.16
CA GLU A 96 7.67 -2.01 10.75
C GLU A 96 8.37 -3.00 9.81
N GLU A 97 7.62 -3.90 9.17
CA GLU A 97 8.20 -4.87 8.23
C GLU A 97 8.56 -4.18 6.90
N TYR A 98 9.85 -4.18 6.54
CA TYR A 98 10.31 -3.70 5.25
C TYR A 98 9.70 -4.48 4.09
N TYR A 99 9.27 -3.78 3.04
CA TYR A 99 8.77 -4.39 1.81
C TYR A 99 9.85 -4.39 0.70
N PRO A 100 10.38 -5.55 0.28
CA PRO A 100 11.36 -5.60 -0.80
C PRO A 100 10.70 -5.27 -2.13
N LEU A 101 11.24 -4.34 -2.91
CA LEU A 101 10.72 -4.01 -4.25
C LEU A 101 11.15 -5.04 -5.30
N ASN A 102 12.35 -5.63 -5.17
CA ASN A 102 12.77 -6.69 -6.09
C ASN A 102 11.84 -7.92 -5.97
N LYS A 103 11.50 -8.54 -7.10
CA LYS A 103 10.66 -9.75 -7.09
C LYS A 103 11.44 -10.91 -6.49
N ASN A 104 10.83 -11.61 -5.54
CA ASN A 104 11.36 -12.86 -5.02
C ASN A 104 11.19 -14.00 -6.04
N THR A 105 12.14 -14.93 -6.03
CA THR A 105 12.09 -16.20 -6.79
C THR A 105 11.84 -17.41 -5.90
N VAL A 106 11.99 -17.22 -4.59
CA VAL A 106 11.72 -18.19 -3.53
C VAL A 106 10.70 -17.62 -2.55
N LEU A 107 10.03 -18.48 -1.81
CA LEU A 107 9.10 -18.03 -0.77
C LEU A 107 9.89 -17.39 0.37
N MET A 108 9.36 -16.29 0.88
CA MET A 108 9.86 -15.65 2.09
C MET A 108 9.71 -16.58 3.30
N ASP A 109 10.45 -16.29 4.36
CA ASP A 109 10.25 -16.96 5.64
C ASP A 109 8.83 -16.77 6.14
N LYS A 110 8.30 -17.80 6.80
CA LYS A 110 6.89 -17.89 7.20
C LYS A 110 6.45 -16.70 8.06
N ASP A 111 7.39 -16.20 8.86
CA ASP A 111 7.19 -15.10 9.80
C ASP A 111 7.47 -13.72 9.18
N PHE A 112 7.83 -13.66 7.89
CA PHE A 112 8.01 -12.41 7.15
C PHE A 112 6.83 -12.19 6.19
N ASN A 113 5.98 -11.23 6.49
CA ASN A 113 4.72 -10.99 5.78
C ASN A 113 4.53 -9.48 5.52
N PRO A 114 5.46 -8.83 4.80
CA PRO A 114 5.50 -7.39 4.68
C PRO A 114 4.19 -6.85 4.09
N GLY A 115 3.59 -5.92 4.83
CA GLY A 115 2.33 -5.29 4.46
C GLY A 115 1.04 -6.07 4.73
N ARG A 116 1.14 -7.29 5.28
CA ARG A 116 -0.05 -8.08 5.66
C ARG A 116 -0.74 -7.53 6.91
N CYS A 117 0.00 -6.81 7.76
CA CYS A 117 -0.51 -6.06 8.91
C CYS A 117 -1.38 -4.86 8.45
N ARG A 118 -2.49 -4.59 9.13
CA ARG A 118 -3.49 -3.58 8.71
C ARG A 118 -4.11 -2.84 9.90
N ASN A 119 -3.98 -1.52 9.90
CA ASN A 119 -4.70 -0.66 10.81
C ASN A 119 -6.12 -0.39 10.30
N TYR A 120 -7.14 -1.03 10.89
CA TYR A 120 -8.54 -0.88 10.45
C TYR A 120 -9.08 0.54 10.69
N ALA A 121 -8.58 1.25 11.70
CA ALA A 121 -9.00 2.63 11.94
C ALA A 121 -8.64 3.55 10.77
N LEU A 122 -7.48 3.35 10.14
CA LEU A 122 -7.01 4.03 8.93
C LEU A 122 -7.86 3.62 7.72
N LEU A 123 -8.02 2.31 7.49
CA LEU A 123 -8.77 1.80 6.33
C LEU A 123 -10.22 2.29 6.34
N GLU A 124 -10.88 2.26 7.50
CA GLU A 124 -12.24 2.75 7.66
C GLU A 124 -12.38 4.25 7.48
N GLU A 125 -11.38 5.02 7.93
CA GLU A 125 -11.35 6.48 7.80
C GLU A 125 -11.16 6.92 6.34
N VAL A 126 -10.32 6.21 5.59
CA VAL A 126 -9.98 6.56 4.21
C VAL A 126 -10.98 5.97 3.22
N TYR A 127 -11.30 4.67 3.33
CA TYR A 127 -12.03 3.92 2.30
C TYR A 127 -13.50 3.65 2.65
N GLY A 128 -13.88 3.81 3.92
CA GLY A 128 -15.25 3.73 4.41
C GLY A 128 -15.43 2.74 5.57
N ASN A 129 -16.24 3.14 6.55
CA ASN A 129 -16.44 2.39 7.80
C ASN A 129 -17.69 1.49 7.83
N SER A 130 -18.35 1.30 6.68
CA SER A 130 -19.51 0.43 6.55
C SER A 130 -19.68 0.00 5.10
N LYS A 131 -20.37 -1.13 4.88
CA LYS A 131 -20.68 -1.63 3.54
C LYS A 131 -21.27 -0.55 2.64
N GLN A 132 -22.28 0.17 3.12
CA GLN A 132 -22.96 1.22 2.35
C GLN A 132 -22.02 2.37 1.95
N LYS A 133 -21.16 2.83 2.88
CA LYS A 133 -20.19 3.89 2.56
C LYS A 133 -19.15 3.40 1.55
N ILE A 134 -18.66 2.17 1.70
CA ILE A 134 -17.68 1.60 0.79
C ILE A 134 -18.29 1.44 -0.61
N GLU A 135 -19.48 0.86 -0.72
CA GLU A 135 -20.18 0.67 -2.01
C GLU A 135 -20.42 2.01 -2.72
N LYS A 136 -20.70 3.09 -1.98
CA LYS A 136 -20.82 4.45 -2.53
C LYS A 136 -19.50 4.99 -3.10
N ASN A 137 -18.37 4.56 -2.55
CA ASN A 137 -17.05 4.98 -3.01
C ASN A 137 -16.54 4.15 -4.20
N LEU A 138 -17.18 3.02 -4.53
CA LEU A 138 -16.77 2.16 -5.63
C LEU A 138 -17.08 2.79 -6.99
N VAL A 139 -16.12 2.65 -7.91
CA VAL A 139 -16.29 2.99 -9.32
C VAL A 139 -16.02 1.76 -10.19
N ASN A 140 -16.69 1.69 -11.33
CA ASN A 140 -16.49 0.64 -12.31
C ASN A 140 -15.32 0.99 -13.24
N LEU A 141 -14.34 0.11 -13.32
CA LEU A 141 -13.19 0.18 -14.21
C LEU A 141 -13.35 -0.87 -15.31
N LYS A 142 -13.23 -0.43 -16.57
CA LYS A 142 -13.28 -1.33 -17.73
C LYS A 142 -11.86 -1.63 -18.19
N CYS A 143 -11.45 -2.89 -18.08
CA CYS A 143 -10.18 -3.37 -18.63
C CYS A 143 -10.43 -4.62 -19.48
N GLY A 144 -10.16 -4.53 -20.78
CA GLY A 144 -10.52 -5.57 -21.74
C GLY A 144 -12.02 -5.88 -21.68
N TYR A 145 -12.36 -7.15 -21.42
CA TYR A 145 -13.73 -7.62 -21.25
C TYR A 145 -14.20 -7.68 -19.79
N ALA A 146 -13.32 -7.38 -18.82
CA ALA A 146 -13.62 -7.42 -17.40
C ALA A 146 -14.14 -6.06 -16.91
N ASN A 147 -15.05 -6.11 -15.93
CA ASN A 147 -15.49 -4.95 -15.17
C ASN A 147 -15.08 -5.13 -13.71
N TYR A 148 -14.21 -4.25 -13.22
CA TYR A 148 -13.72 -4.27 -11.85
C TYR A 148 -14.32 -3.11 -11.05
N GLN A 149 -14.83 -3.39 -9.85
CA GLN A 149 -15.23 -2.35 -8.92
C GLN A 149 -14.09 -2.03 -7.97
N PHE A 150 -13.71 -0.77 -7.85
CA PHE A 150 -12.60 -0.36 -6.99
C PHE A 150 -12.87 0.98 -6.32
N ASN A 151 -12.28 1.19 -5.14
CA ASN A 151 -12.56 2.37 -4.32
C ASN A 151 -11.95 3.63 -4.93
N SER A 152 -12.72 4.71 -5.01
CA SER A 152 -12.25 6.00 -5.53
C SER A 152 -11.52 6.87 -4.50
N CYS A 153 -11.65 6.56 -3.22
CA CYS A 153 -10.93 7.25 -2.16
C CYS A 153 -9.42 7.01 -2.29
N ASN A 154 -8.65 8.04 -1.94
CA ASN A 154 -7.19 8.05 -2.05
C ASN A 154 -6.64 7.58 -3.41
N SER A 155 -7.37 7.84 -4.50
CA SER A 155 -6.96 7.50 -5.88
C SER A 155 -6.72 6.00 -6.14
N ALA A 156 -7.24 5.11 -5.30
CA ALA A 156 -7.00 3.67 -5.42
C ALA A 156 -7.50 3.11 -6.77
N ASN A 157 -8.65 3.59 -7.26
CA ASN A 157 -9.19 3.21 -8.57
C ASN A 157 -8.32 3.68 -9.73
N ILE A 158 -7.70 4.86 -9.62
CA ILE A 158 -6.83 5.42 -10.65
C ILE A 158 -5.55 4.57 -10.72
N ALA A 159 -5.00 4.21 -9.57
CA ALA A 159 -3.84 3.32 -9.49
C ALA A 159 -4.12 1.96 -10.13
N LEU A 160 -5.27 1.34 -9.85
CA LEU A 160 -5.65 0.08 -10.50
C LEU A 160 -5.84 0.26 -12.02
N ASP A 161 -6.52 1.31 -12.45
CA ASP A 161 -6.76 1.59 -13.88
C ASP A 161 -5.45 1.78 -14.66
N ASN A 162 -4.48 2.50 -14.08
CA ASN A 162 -3.15 2.68 -14.66
C ASN A 162 -2.41 1.35 -14.79
N ALA A 163 -2.31 0.58 -13.69
CA ALA A 163 -1.64 -0.72 -13.70
C ALA A 163 -2.27 -1.66 -14.74
N LEU A 164 -3.60 -1.76 -14.79
CA LEU A 164 -4.30 -2.63 -15.72
C LEU A 164 -4.13 -2.20 -17.18
N LYS A 165 -4.08 -0.89 -17.49
CA LYS A 165 -3.83 -0.38 -18.85
C LYS A 165 -2.43 -0.73 -19.32
N GLU A 166 -1.44 -0.51 -18.47
CA GLU A 166 -0.05 -0.82 -18.77
C GLU A 166 0.15 -2.33 -18.98
N LEU A 167 -0.38 -3.15 -18.07
CA LEU A 167 -0.37 -4.61 -18.19
C LEU A 167 -1.12 -5.12 -19.42
N LEU A 168 -2.21 -4.46 -19.82
CA LEU A 168 -2.92 -4.80 -21.06
C LEU A 168 -2.04 -4.58 -22.29
N GLU A 169 -1.29 -3.47 -22.36
CA GLU A 169 -0.35 -3.22 -23.44
C GLU A 169 0.78 -4.26 -23.46
N LEU A 170 1.39 -4.56 -22.31
CA LEU A 170 2.43 -5.59 -22.19
C LEU A 170 1.93 -6.99 -22.56
N SER A 171 0.67 -7.31 -22.22
CA SER A 171 0.06 -8.61 -22.51
C SER A 171 -0.11 -8.92 -24.01
N LYS A 172 -0.06 -7.89 -24.88
CA LYS A 172 -0.15 -8.06 -26.33
C LYS A 172 1.09 -8.76 -26.90
N THR A 173 2.23 -8.62 -26.24
CA THR A 173 3.52 -9.17 -26.68
C THR A 173 4.09 -10.20 -25.72
N ASP A 174 3.68 -10.22 -24.45
CA ASP A 174 4.04 -11.25 -23.48
C ASP A 174 2.82 -12.12 -23.07
N GLY A 175 2.77 -13.33 -23.64
CA GLY A 175 1.74 -14.31 -23.32
C GLY A 175 1.74 -14.78 -21.86
N LYS A 176 2.86 -14.67 -21.12
CA LYS A 176 2.90 -15.02 -19.70
C LYS A 176 2.09 -14.02 -18.87
N ILE A 177 2.21 -12.72 -19.18
CA ILE A 177 1.41 -11.68 -18.54
C ILE A 177 -0.09 -11.94 -18.78
N SER A 178 -0.48 -12.16 -20.04
CA SER A 178 -1.87 -12.47 -20.38
C SER A 178 -2.41 -13.70 -19.64
N ASN A 179 -1.59 -14.76 -19.52
CA ASN A 179 -1.95 -16.01 -18.85
C ASN A 179 -2.14 -15.86 -17.33
N ILE A 180 -1.51 -14.86 -16.70
CA ILE A 180 -1.68 -14.54 -15.28
C ILE A 180 -2.85 -13.56 -15.07
N LEU A 181 -3.06 -12.62 -16.00
CA LEU A 181 -4.14 -11.65 -15.89
C LEU A 181 -5.53 -12.25 -16.11
N TYR A 182 -5.68 -13.22 -17.04
CA TYR A 182 -6.98 -13.65 -17.52
C TYR A 182 -7.29 -15.16 -17.41
N PRO A 183 -8.53 -15.52 -17.00
CA PRO A 183 -9.57 -14.65 -16.46
C PRO A 183 -9.24 -14.20 -15.02
N GLY A 184 -9.38 -12.91 -14.71
CA GLY A 184 -9.15 -12.39 -13.35
C GLY A 184 -10.20 -12.89 -12.35
N SER A 185 -9.82 -13.08 -11.09
CA SER A 185 -10.70 -13.61 -10.04
C SER A 185 -11.58 -12.53 -9.39
N GLY A 186 -11.20 -11.26 -9.50
CA GLY A 186 -12.07 -10.12 -9.18
C GLY A 186 -11.49 -9.13 -8.18
N THR A 187 -12.30 -8.15 -7.81
CA THR A 187 -11.93 -7.07 -6.88
C THR A 187 -12.86 -7.03 -5.67
N PHE A 188 -13.92 -6.21 -5.70
CA PHE A 188 -14.76 -5.98 -4.53
C PHE A 188 -15.56 -7.21 -4.13
N ASN A 189 -15.43 -7.60 -2.86
CA ASN A 189 -16.26 -8.61 -2.22
C ASN A 189 -16.35 -8.30 -0.72
N TYR A 190 -17.54 -7.92 -0.25
CA TYR A 190 -17.77 -7.57 1.14
C TYR A 190 -17.90 -8.83 2.01
N ARG A 191 -16.81 -9.20 2.69
CA ARG A 191 -16.66 -10.43 3.48
C ARG A 191 -15.63 -10.26 4.60
N LEU A 192 -15.74 -11.13 5.61
CA LEU A 192 -14.68 -11.30 6.60
C LEU A 192 -13.57 -12.20 6.05
N ILE A 193 -12.35 -12.02 6.58
CA ILE A 193 -11.24 -12.97 6.35
C ILE A 193 -11.59 -14.27 7.07
N SER A 194 -11.51 -15.39 6.36
CA SER A 194 -11.88 -16.71 6.88
C SER A 194 -11.13 -17.06 8.17
N GLY A 195 -11.89 -17.39 9.22
CA GLY A 195 -11.38 -17.68 10.56
C GLY A 195 -11.13 -16.44 11.43
N THR A 196 -11.64 -15.27 11.05
CA THR A 196 -11.44 -14.01 11.79
C THR A 196 -12.71 -13.15 11.76
N ASN A 197 -12.77 -12.13 12.63
CA ASN A 197 -13.83 -11.12 12.63
C ASN A 197 -13.42 -9.82 11.89
N ARG A 198 -12.41 -9.90 11.04
CA ARG A 198 -11.81 -8.74 10.37
C ARG A 198 -12.23 -8.69 8.90
N LEU A 199 -12.52 -7.49 8.38
CA LEU A 199 -12.85 -7.32 6.96
C LEU A 199 -11.66 -7.66 6.06
N SER A 200 -11.95 -8.30 4.94
CA SER A 200 -10.98 -8.53 3.87
C SER A 200 -10.65 -7.21 3.16
N PRO A 201 -9.42 -7.03 2.62
CA PRO A 201 -9.09 -5.89 1.75
C PRO A 201 -10.03 -5.74 0.55
N HIS A 202 -10.52 -6.87 0.01
CA HIS A 202 -11.55 -6.87 -1.03
C HIS A 202 -12.83 -6.17 -0.58
N SER A 203 -13.13 -6.16 0.72
CA SER A 203 -14.32 -5.50 1.27
C SER A 203 -14.20 -3.99 1.31
N PHE A 204 -12.99 -3.44 1.27
CA PHE A 204 -12.75 -2.01 1.11
C PHE A 204 -12.65 -1.59 -0.36
N GLY A 205 -12.61 -2.55 -1.29
CA GLY A 205 -12.40 -2.29 -2.72
C GLY A 205 -11.00 -1.79 -3.03
N ILE A 206 -10.00 -2.27 -2.28
CA ILE A 206 -8.58 -1.88 -2.42
C ILE A 206 -7.68 -3.07 -2.81
N ALA A 207 -8.28 -4.20 -3.19
CA ALA A 207 -7.53 -5.39 -3.60
C ALA A 207 -8.08 -6.02 -4.87
N ILE A 208 -7.20 -6.69 -5.60
CA ILE A 208 -7.49 -7.45 -6.81
C ILE A 208 -6.84 -8.82 -6.72
N ASP A 209 -7.61 -9.85 -7.08
CA ASP A 209 -7.10 -11.19 -7.31
C ASP A 209 -7.03 -11.43 -8.84
N LEU A 210 -5.84 -11.77 -9.32
CA LEU A 210 -5.63 -12.15 -10.72
C LEU A 210 -6.16 -13.56 -10.99
N LYS A 211 -5.78 -14.18 -12.11
CA LYS A 211 -6.22 -15.54 -12.42
C LYS A 211 -5.78 -16.52 -11.34
N SER A 212 -6.76 -17.20 -10.75
CA SER A 212 -6.53 -18.20 -9.72
C SER A 212 -5.89 -19.48 -10.25
N ASP A 213 -5.04 -20.05 -9.43
CA ASP A 213 -4.42 -21.36 -9.56
C ASP A 213 -4.42 -22.03 -8.17
N LYS A 214 -4.54 -23.36 -8.14
CA LYS A 214 -4.52 -24.14 -6.89
C LYS A 214 -3.24 -23.93 -6.06
N LYS A 215 -2.15 -23.48 -6.71
CA LYS A 215 -0.85 -23.24 -6.08
C LYS A 215 -0.76 -21.90 -5.34
N ASP A 216 -1.74 -21.00 -5.51
CA ASP A 216 -1.62 -19.59 -5.08
C ASP A 216 -1.69 -19.35 -3.57
N TYR A 217 -2.22 -20.28 -2.76
CA TYR A 217 -2.53 -19.98 -1.36
C TYR A 217 -2.01 -21.02 -0.36
N TRP A 218 -1.38 -20.53 0.69
CA TRP A 218 -0.62 -21.32 1.66
C TRP A 218 -1.45 -22.35 2.45
N LYS A 219 -2.75 -22.14 2.66
CA LYS A 219 -3.57 -23.09 3.46
C LYS A 219 -3.79 -24.44 2.76
N TRP A 220 -3.71 -24.47 1.43
CA TRP A 220 -3.99 -25.68 0.64
C TRP A 220 -2.93 -26.01 -0.40
N SER A 221 -1.85 -25.23 -0.46
CA SER A 221 -0.71 -25.45 -1.35
C SER A 221 0.56 -25.70 -0.55
N SER A 222 1.46 -26.53 -1.07
CA SER A 222 2.79 -26.74 -0.49
C SER A 222 3.73 -25.57 -0.79
N LYS A 223 4.79 -25.40 0.01
CA LYS A 223 5.86 -24.42 -0.24
C LYS A 223 6.43 -24.57 -1.64
N GLU A 224 6.75 -25.80 -2.05
CA GLU A 224 7.28 -26.10 -3.40
C GLU A 224 6.34 -25.63 -4.53
N ASN A 225 5.03 -25.84 -4.36
CA ASN A 225 4.05 -25.38 -5.36
C ASN A 225 3.92 -23.86 -5.37
N GLY A 226 3.98 -23.21 -4.20
CA GLY A 226 4.00 -21.74 -4.10
C GLY A 226 5.23 -21.14 -4.76
N GLU A 227 6.42 -21.72 -4.58
CA GLU A 227 7.65 -21.28 -5.27
C GLU A 227 7.56 -21.46 -6.77
N LYS A 228 7.05 -22.60 -7.26
CA LYS A 228 6.78 -22.78 -8.69
C LYS A 228 5.82 -21.69 -9.20
N ARG A 229 4.79 -21.37 -8.43
CA ARG A 229 3.78 -20.38 -8.80
C ARG A 229 4.35 -18.95 -8.82
N ILE A 230 5.17 -18.56 -7.84
CA ILE A 230 5.89 -17.27 -7.85
C ILE A 230 6.73 -17.12 -9.12
N ASN A 231 7.39 -18.21 -9.56
CA ASN A 231 8.22 -18.19 -10.77
C ASN A 231 7.40 -18.15 -12.08
N GLU A 232 6.09 -18.44 -12.04
CA GLU A 232 5.19 -18.22 -13.18
C GLU A 232 4.82 -16.73 -13.38
N TYR A 233 4.93 -15.90 -12.33
CA TYR A 233 4.63 -14.46 -12.40
C TYR A 233 5.79 -13.69 -13.06
N PRO A 234 5.56 -12.99 -14.18
CA PRO A 234 6.58 -12.12 -14.78
C PRO A 234 6.99 -11.00 -13.81
N GLU A 235 8.28 -10.66 -13.79
CA GLU A 235 8.81 -9.57 -12.96
C GLU A 235 8.17 -8.23 -13.30
N GLU A 236 8.03 -7.93 -14.60
CA GLU A 236 7.38 -6.72 -15.08
C GLU A 236 5.93 -6.61 -14.59
N LEU A 237 5.21 -7.73 -14.45
CA LEU A 237 3.84 -7.70 -13.94
C LEU A 237 3.79 -7.21 -12.49
N VAL A 238 4.66 -7.76 -11.64
CA VAL A 238 4.74 -7.38 -10.23
C VAL A 238 5.20 -5.93 -10.10
N LYS A 239 6.21 -5.55 -10.88
CA LYS A 239 6.77 -4.19 -10.90
C LYS A 239 5.73 -3.14 -11.28
N VAL A 240 4.92 -3.36 -12.32
CA VAL A 240 3.86 -2.41 -12.72
C VAL A 240 2.85 -2.19 -11.59
N PHE A 241 2.48 -3.24 -10.86
CA PHE A 241 1.61 -3.09 -9.68
C PHE A 241 2.28 -2.26 -8.58
N GLU A 242 3.56 -2.50 -8.28
CA GLU A 242 4.31 -1.77 -7.26
C GLU A 242 4.60 -0.31 -7.62
N GLU A 243 4.82 -0.02 -8.90
CA GLU A 243 4.89 1.34 -9.42
C GLU A 243 3.56 2.08 -9.24
N ASN A 244 2.46 1.34 -9.28
CA ASN A 244 1.11 1.82 -8.99
C ASN A 244 0.67 1.59 -7.52
N ASN A 245 1.62 1.44 -6.59
CA ASN A 245 1.39 1.40 -5.14
C ASN A 245 0.62 0.17 -4.61
N PHE A 246 0.71 -0.96 -5.31
CA PHE A 246 0.20 -2.23 -4.82
C PHE A 246 1.31 -3.07 -4.21
N ILE A 247 1.04 -3.66 -3.03
CA ILE A 247 1.86 -4.75 -2.50
C ILE A 247 1.36 -6.08 -3.06
N TRP A 248 2.25 -7.07 -3.12
CA TRP A 248 1.97 -8.39 -3.68
C TRP A 248 1.99 -9.49 -2.62
N GLY A 249 0.93 -10.29 -2.56
CA GLY A 249 0.82 -11.41 -1.62
C GLY A 249 1.79 -12.58 -1.91
N GLY A 250 2.46 -12.57 -3.07
CA GLY A 250 3.58 -13.48 -3.37
C GLY A 250 4.87 -13.19 -2.59
N LYS A 251 4.94 -12.03 -1.92
CA LYS A 251 6.05 -11.66 -1.00
C LYS A 251 5.75 -11.99 0.46
N TRP A 252 4.64 -12.68 0.77
CA TRP A 252 4.33 -13.13 2.13
C TRP A 252 4.82 -14.56 2.37
N GLY A 253 5.37 -14.83 3.56
CA GLY A 253 5.65 -16.19 4.02
C GLY A 253 4.39 -17.06 4.06
N TYR A 254 3.26 -16.47 4.45
CA TYR A 254 1.92 -17.02 4.25
C TYR A 254 1.35 -16.57 2.90
N PHE A 255 1.94 -17.08 1.83
CA PHE A 255 1.72 -16.63 0.47
C PHE A 255 0.25 -16.65 0.01
N ASP A 256 -0.11 -15.60 -0.73
CA ASP A 256 -1.38 -15.39 -1.43
C ASP A 256 -1.06 -14.79 -2.81
N ILE A 257 -0.58 -15.63 -3.73
CA ILE A 257 0.22 -15.20 -4.90
C ILE A 257 -0.62 -14.47 -5.95
N LEU A 258 -1.92 -14.77 -6.03
CA LEU A 258 -2.82 -14.04 -6.93
C LEU A 258 -3.19 -12.63 -6.46
N HIS A 259 -2.89 -12.31 -5.19
CA HIS A 259 -3.44 -11.17 -4.50
C HIS A 259 -2.53 -9.93 -4.58
N PHE A 260 -3.13 -8.80 -4.93
CA PHE A 260 -2.52 -7.48 -4.85
C PHE A 260 -3.40 -6.53 -4.04
N GLU A 261 -2.78 -5.70 -3.19
CA GLU A 261 -3.48 -4.76 -2.30
C GLU A 261 -2.89 -3.36 -2.45
N TYR A 262 -3.73 -2.36 -2.69
CA TYR A 262 -3.33 -0.95 -2.78
C TYR A 262 -2.92 -0.43 -1.40
N ARG A 263 -1.61 -0.24 -1.21
CA ARG A 263 -0.96 0.12 0.06
C ARG A 263 0.18 1.13 -0.19
N PRO A 264 -0.17 2.38 -0.54
CA PRO A 264 0.82 3.40 -0.88
C PRO A 264 1.83 3.66 0.23
N GLU A 265 1.42 3.54 1.50
CA GLU A 265 2.29 3.77 2.64
C GLU A 265 3.44 2.77 2.74
N ILE A 266 3.21 1.52 2.34
CA ILE A 266 4.27 0.51 2.36
C ILE A 266 5.22 0.69 1.17
N ILE A 267 4.66 0.95 -0.02
CA ILE A 267 5.44 1.15 -1.24
C ILE A 267 6.30 2.41 -1.16
N LEU A 268 5.76 3.52 -0.65
CA LEU A 268 6.50 4.77 -0.50
C LEU A 268 7.62 4.64 0.55
N LYS A 269 7.38 3.95 1.68
CA LYS A 269 8.45 3.66 2.66
C LYS A 269 9.59 2.86 2.01
N ALA A 270 9.26 1.84 1.23
CA ALA A 270 10.26 1.03 0.52
C ALA A 270 11.05 1.83 -0.52
N LYS A 271 10.40 2.77 -1.23
CA LYS A 271 11.04 3.63 -2.25
C LYS A 271 11.96 4.68 -1.63
N PHE A 272 11.55 5.32 -0.54
CA PHE A 272 12.27 6.49 -0.01
C PHE A 272 13.23 6.16 1.13
N PHE A 273 12.98 5.10 1.90
CA PHE A 273 13.69 4.84 3.16
C PHE A 273 14.22 3.41 3.30
N SER A 274 14.48 2.73 2.18
CA SER A 274 15.14 1.40 2.13
C SER A 274 16.61 1.44 2.52
N GLU A 275 17.27 2.57 2.31
CA GLU A 275 18.63 2.84 2.74
C GLU A 275 18.62 3.88 3.86
N TYR A 276 19.64 3.82 4.73
CA TYR A 276 19.78 4.75 5.84
C TYR A 276 21.25 5.01 6.15
N ASP A 277 21.58 6.29 6.30
CA ASP A 277 22.86 6.80 6.78
C ASP A 277 22.59 7.78 7.93
N GLU A 278 23.19 7.52 9.08
CA GLU A 278 23.03 8.32 10.30
C GLU A 278 23.55 9.76 10.18
N ASN A 279 24.42 10.03 9.21
CA ASN A 279 24.98 11.35 8.97
C ASN A 279 24.05 12.24 8.13
N ASN A 280 23.05 11.65 7.49
CA ASN A 280 22.10 12.36 6.66
C ASN A 280 20.90 12.86 7.46
N LYS A 281 20.14 13.76 6.85
CA LYS A 281 18.88 14.21 7.45
C LYS A 281 17.89 13.05 7.49
N TRP A 282 17.01 13.04 8.50
CA TRP A 282 16.04 11.95 8.69
C TRP A 282 15.11 11.76 7.48
N TYR A 283 14.89 12.80 6.67
CA TYR A 283 14.08 12.78 5.45
C TYR A 283 14.87 12.57 4.16
N GLU A 284 16.16 12.24 4.22
CA GLU A 284 16.96 11.94 3.03
C GLU A 284 16.35 10.77 2.25
N GLY A 285 16.24 10.90 0.92
CA GLY A 285 15.56 9.95 0.03
C GLY A 285 14.10 10.29 -0.28
N ALA A 286 13.44 11.14 0.52
CA ALA A 286 12.12 11.68 0.19
C ALA A 286 12.22 12.77 -0.92
N PRO A 287 11.15 13.03 -1.70
CA PRO A 287 11.16 14.02 -2.78
C PRO A 287 11.10 15.46 -2.24
N THR A 288 12.21 15.95 -1.65
CA THR A 288 12.27 17.24 -0.97
C THR A 288 12.18 18.45 -1.89
N ASP A 289 12.14 18.28 -3.22
CA ASP A 289 11.88 19.38 -4.15
C ASP A 289 10.39 19.75 -4.21
N ASP A 290 9.50 18.83 -3.80
CA ASP A 290 8.06 19.06 -3.71
C ASP A 290 7.68 19.94 -2.50
N GLU A 291 6.87 20.97 -2.75
CA GLU A 291 6.41 21.93 -1.75
C GLU A 291 5.55 21.25 -0.66
N TYR A 292 4.74 20.26 -1.04
CA TYR A 292 3.92 19.54 -0.07
C TYR A 292 4.76 18.67 0.85
N THR A 293 5.79 18.00 0.31
CA THR A 293 6.76 17.23 1.09
C THR A 293 7.49 18.10 2.12
N LYS A 294 7.98 19.28 1.72
CA LYS A 294 8.60 20.25 2.65
C LYS A 294 7.66 20.66 3.78
N LYS A 295 6.39 20.92 3.45
CA LYS A 295 5.37 21.26 4.45
C LYS A 295 5.11 20.11 5.43
N CYS A 296 5.09 18.85 4.96
CA CYS A 296 4.92 17.69 5.83
C CYS A 296 6.10 17.55 6.80
N ILE A 297 7.33 17.75 6.31
CA ILE A 297 8.55 17.76 7.14
C ILE A 297 8.43 18.82 8.25
N GLU A 298 8.04 20.06 7.90
CA GLU A 298 7.85 21.14 8.87
C GLU A 298 6.79 20.80 9.93
N ILE A 299 5.66 20.22 9.52
CA ILE A 299 4.61 19.76 10.46
C ILE A 299 5.17 18.74 11.46
N ILE A 300 5.95 17.78 10.97
CA ILE A 300 6.51 16.70 11.79
C ILE A 300 7.58 17.25 12.75
N GLU A 301 8.45 18.14 12.29
CA GLU A 301 9.47 18.77 13.12
C GLU A 301 8.82 19.57 14.25
N ASN A 302 7.88 20.47 13.93
CA ASN A 302 7.18 21.26 14.94
C ASN A 302 6.39 20.42 15.95
N ALA A 303 5.87 19.24 15.55
CA ALA A 303 5.09 18.38 16.43
C ALA A 303 5.96 17.50 17.35
N LEU A 304 7.19 17.19 16.95
CA LEU A 304 8.05 16.21 17.63
C LEU A 304 9.31 16.82 18.27
N GLU A 305 9.52 18.13 18.15
CA GLU A 305 10.48 18.90 18.96
C GLU A 305 10.29 18.71 20.48
#